data_AF-A0A9E3FV22-F1
#
_entry.id   AF-A0A9E3FV22-F1
#
_cell.length_a   1.000
_cell.length_b   1.000
_cell.length_c   1.000
_cell.angle_alpha   90.00
_cell.angle_beta   90.00
_cell.angle_gamma   90.00
#
_symmetry.space_group_name_H-M   'P 1'
#
loop_
_entity.id
_entity.type
_entity.pdbx_description
1 polymer ?
#
loop_
_entity_poly.entity_id
_entity_poly.type
_entity_poly.pdbx_seq_one_letter_code
_entity_poly.pdbx_strand_id
1 'polypeptide(L)'
;MRIRSHSESHVVELEDGSRWQIFPGDLDLTLDWKPETQLVVEPIEDDVSTHALVGAGAKVRAIPEGESWPVAEVKSILKEG
;
A
#
# COMPACT_ATOMS: atom_id res chain seq x y z
N MET A 1 0.40 0.82 -13.82
CA MET A 1 -0.39 -0.43 -13.68
C MET A 1 -1.76 -0.05 -13.15
N ARG A 2 -2.87 -0.66 -13.59
CA ARG A 2 -4.18 -0.36 -12.97
C ARG A 2 -4.51 -1.33 -11.83
N ILE A 3 -5.50 -0.96 -11.03
CA ILE A 3 -6.05 -1.79 -9.97
C ILE A 3 -6.98 -2.82 -10.60
N ARG A 4 -6.65 -4.10 -10.43
CA ARG A 4 -7.50 -5.22 -10.82
C ARG A 4 -8.54 -5.54 -9.75
N SER A 5 -8.16 -5.48 -8.48
CA SER A 5 -9.06 -5.67 -7.34
C SER A 5 -8.54 -4.95 -6.10
N HIS A 6 -9.44 -4.45 -5.26
CA HIS A 6 -9.12 -3.92 -3.94
C HIS A 6 -10.03 -4.64 -2.93
N SER A 7 -9.43 -5.45 -2.07
CA SER A 7 -10.15 -6.19 -1.02
C SER A 7 -10.32 -5.33 0.23
N GLU A 8 -11.40 -5.55 0.98
CA GLU A 8 -11.62 -4.96 2.31
C GLU A 8 -10.46 -5.24 3.28
N SER A 9 -9.67 -6.29 3.04
CA SER A 9 -8.47 -6.63 3.80
C SER A 9 -7.26 -5.73 3.53
N HIS A 10 -7.45 -4.57 2.89
CA HIS A 10 -6.38 -3.61 2.54
C HIS A 10 -5.33 -4.20 1.57
N VAL A 11 -5.76 -5.12 0.73
CA VAL A 11 -4.93 -5.75 -0.31
C VAL A 11 -5.35 -5.24 -1.67
N VAL A 12 -4.38 -4.75 -2.45
CA VAL A 12 -4.55 -4.29 -3.82
C VAL A 12 -3.89 -5.29 -4.77
N GLU A 13 -4.68 -5.85 -5.69
CA GLU A 13 -4.19 -6.65 -6.82
C GLU A 13 -4.06 -5.73 -8.04
N LEU A 14 -2.88 -5.72 -8.67
CA LEU A 14 -2.60 -4.98 -9.90
C LEU A 14 -2.84 -5.84 -11.14
N GLU A 15 -2.93 -5.21 -12.31
CA GLU A 15 -3.15 -5.90 -13.60
C GLU A 15 -2.10 -6.95 -13.96
N ASP A 16 -0.87 -6.81 -13.45
CA ASP A 16 0.21 -7.78 -13.66
C ASP A 16 0.10 -9.02 -12.75
N GLY A 17 -0.91 -9.06 -11.88
CA GLY A 17 -1.14 -10.12 -10.91
C GLY A 17 -0.37 -9.96 -9.60
N SER A 18 0.43 -8.90 -9.45
CA SER A 18 1.09 -8.58 -8.18
C SER A 18 0.06 -8.12 -7.14
N ARG A 19 0.31 -8.48 -5.88
CA ARG A 19 -0.57 -8.18 -4.76
C ARG A 19 0.19 -7.50 -3.64
N TRP A 20 -0.42 -6.46 -3.10
CA TRP A 20 0.23 -5.54 -2.19
C TRP A 20 -0.68 -5.26 -1.00
N GLN A 21 -0.16 -5.43 0.21
CA GLN A 21 -0.80 -4.98 1.43
C GLN A 21 -0.45 -3.51 1.67
N ILE A 22 -1.47 -2.68 1.87
CA ILE A 22 -1.29 -1.26 2.15
C ILE A 22 -1.00 -1.05 3.64
N PHE A 23 -0.11 -0.11 3.93
CA PHE A 23 0.19 0.28 5.31
C PHE A 23 -1.08 0.81 6.01
N PRO A 24 -1.40 0.35 7.23
CA PRO A 24 -2.63 0.74 7.93
C PRO A 24 -2.82 2.25 8.12
N GLY A 25 -1.73 3.02 8.25
CA GLY A 25 -1.80 4.47 8.38
C GLY A 25 -2.04 5.23 7.08
N ASP A 26 -1.90 4.57 5.93
CA ASP A 26 -2.05 5.18 4.61
C ASP A 26 -3.40 4.81 3.95
N LEU A 27 -4.26 4.06 4.65
CA LEU A 27 -5.53 3.54 4.11
C LEU A 27 -6.47 4.64 3.65
N ASP A 28 -6.54 5.75 4.37
CA ASP A 28 -7.41 6.88 4.01
C ASP A 28 -7.02 7.49 2.66
N LEU A 29 -5.74 7.41 2.28
CA LEU A 29 -5.23 7.87 0.98
C LEU A 29 -5.64 6.96 -0.18
N THR A 30 -6.09 5.73 0.12
CA THR A 30 -6.55 4.77 -0.88
C THR A 30 -8.06 4.81 -1.12
N LEU A 31 -8.82 5.59 -0.33
CA LEU A 31 -10.27 5.68 -0.46
C LEU A 31 -10.72 6.26 -1.81
N ASP A 32 -9.91 7.14 -2.39
CA ASP A 32 -10.18 7.76 -3.70
C ASP A 32 -9.75 6.87 -4.89
N TRP A 33 -9.15 5.71 -4.62
CA TRP A 33 -8.65 4.84 -5.67
C TRP A 33 -9.80 4.12 -6.38
N LYS A 34 -9.81 4.21 -7.70
CA LYS A 34 -10.76 3.55 -8.59
C LYS A 34 -10.04 2.45 -9.37
N PRO A 35 -10.76 1.47 -9.94
CA PRO A 35 -10.17 0.49 -10.85
C PRO A 35 -9.38 1.12 -12.02
N GLU A 36 -9.76 2.33 -12.44
CA GLU A 36 -9.11 3.09 -13.51
C GLU A 36 -7.83 3.80 -13.06
N THR A 37 -7.60 3.93 -11.74
CA THR A 37 -6.44 4.58 -11.16
C THR A 37 -5.18 3.86 -11.61
N GLN A 38 -4.26 4.63 -12.18
CA GLN A 38 -2.93 4.13 -12.50
C GLN A 38 -2.04 4.27 -11.26
N LEU A 39 -1.52 3.14 -10.82
CA LEU A 39 -0.53 3.01 -9.76
C LEU A 39 0.82 2.60 -10.36
N VAL A 40 1.90 3.09 -9.75
CA VAL A 40 3.27 2.69 -10.00
C VAL A 40 3.82 2.09 -8.71
N VAL A 41 4.44 0.92 -8.81
CA VAL A 41 5.19 0.34 -7.69
C VAL A 41 6.60 0.92 -7.74
N GLU A 42 7.02 1.56 -6.66
CA GLU A 42 8.38 2.09 -6.51
C GLU A 42 9.06 1.46 -5.29
N PRO A 43 10.34 1.07 -5.39
CA PRO A 43 11.13 0.74 -4.21
C PRO A 43 11.35 2.01 -3.38
N ILE A 44 11.26 1.87 -2.06
CA ILE A 44 11.51 2.96 -1.11
C ILE A 44 12.44 2.49 0.00
N GLU A 45 13.20 3.43 0.54
CA GLU A 45 13.91 3.24 1.81
C GLU A 45 13.01 3.79 2.91
N ASP A 46 12.33 2.87 3.60
CA ASP A 46 11.44 3.17 4.73
C ASP A 46 11.62 2.10 5.81
N ASP A 47 11.36 2.47 7.06
CA ASP A 47 11.64 1.61 8.22
C ASP A 47 10.69 0.41 8.29
N VAL A 48 9.51 0.51 7.67
CA VAL A 48 8.46 -0.52 7.77
C VAL A 48 8.05 -1.12 6.42
N SER A 49 8.52 -0.55 5.31
CA SER A 49 8.18 -1.00 3.96
C SER A 49 9.34 -0.88 3.00
N THR A 50 9.39 -1.79 2.03
CA THR A 50 10.39 -1.78 0.96
C THR A 50 9.84 -1.21 -0.35
N HIS A 51 8.51 -1.07 -0.46
CA HIS A 51 7.82 -0.63 -1.65
C HIS A 51 6.74 0.40 -1.32
N ALA A 52 6.41 1.22 -2.31
CA ALA A 52 5.28 2.13 -2.27
C ALA A 52 4.46 2.04 -3.55
N LEU A 53 3.15 2.21 -3.41
CA LEU A 53 2.24 2.42 -4.53
C LEU A 53 2.02 3.93 -4.68
N VAL A 54 2.37 4.45 -5.86
CA VAL A 54 2.25 5.87 -6.20
C VAL A 54 1.17 6.05 -7.26
N GLY A 55 0.17 6.86 -6.96
CA GLY A 55 -0.89 7.18 -7.92
C GLY A 55 -2.04 7.96 -7.28
N ALA A 56 -2.93 8.49 -8.13
CA ALA A 56 -4.02 9.38 -7.72
C ALA A 56 -3.56 10.60 -6.87
N GLY A 57 -2.32 11.05 -7.04
CA GLY A 57 -1.74 12.15 -6.26
C GLY A 57 -1.29 11.78 -4.85
N ALA A 58 -1.34 10.49 -4.48
CA ALA A 58 -0.86 9.97 -3.21
C ALA A 58 0.28 8.96 -3.41
N LYS A 59 1.06 8.79 -2.35
CA LYS A 59 2.09 7.74 -2.23
C LYS A 59 1.80 6.99 -0.94
N VAL A 60 1.54 5.69 -1.05
CA VAL A 60 1.22 4.84 0.10
C VAL A 60 2.25 3.72 0.23
N ARG A 61 2.63 3.41 1.46
CA ARG A 61 3.56 2.31 1.77
C ARG A 61 2.88 0.97 1.54
N ALA A 62 3.63 0.03 0.99
CA ALA A 62 3.13 -1.28 0.65
C ALA A 62 4.17 -2.39 0.88
N ILE A 63 3.69 -3.58 1.20
CA ILE A 63 4.49 -4.80 1.24
C ILE A 63 3.83 -5.89 0.38
N PRO A 64 4.59 -6.85 -0.17
CA PRO A 64 4.00 -7.97 -0.89
C PRO A 64 2.96 -8.74 -0.05
N GLU A 65 1.88 -9.22 -0.69
CA GLU A 65 0.92 -10.09 -0.02
C GLU A 65 1.63 -11.35 0.54
N GLY A 66 1.47 -11.59 1.84
CA GLY A 66 2.10 -12.72 2.54
C GLY A 66 3.30 -12.31 3.41
N GLU A 67 3.83 -11.11 3.23
CA GLU A 67 4.72 -10.50 4.21
C GLU A 67 3.93 -9.95 5.40
N SER A 68 4.63 -9.71 6.51
CA SER A 68 4.02 -9.19 7.74
C SER A 68 4.67 -7.88 8.13
N TRP A 69 3.83 -6.92 8.47
CA TRP A 69 4.26 -5.64 9.00
C TRP A 69 5.08 -5.83 10.29
N PRO A 70 6.21 -5.11 10.44
CA PRO A 70 6.98 -5.12 11.67
C PRO A 70 6.17 -4.42 12.79
N VAL A 71 5.52 -5.23 13.64
CA VAL A 71 4.46 -4.77 14.55
C VAL A 71 4.92 -3.70 15.54
N ALA A 72 6.18 -3.75 15.99
CA ALA A 72 6.69 -2.78 16.97
C ALA A 72 6.86 -1.38 16.34
N GLU A 73 7.38 -1.34 15.12
CA GLU A 73 7.63 -0.15 14.33
C GLU A 73 6.30 0.44 13.84
N VAL A 74 5.40 -0.38 13.30
CA VAL A 74 4.05 0.05 12.91
C VAL A 74 3.30 0.66 14.10
N LYS A 75 3.34 0.01 15.27
CA LYS A 75 2.71 0.56 16.49
C LYS A 75 3.35 1.86 16.96
N SER A 76 4.64 2.07 16.70
CA SER A 76 5.32 3.31 17.08
C SER A 76 4.86 4.44 16.16
N ILE A 77 4.89 4.21 14.85
CA ILE A 77 4.44 5.17 13.82
C ILE A 77 2.96 5.55 14.01
N LEU A 78 2.08 4.57 14.23
CA LEU A 78 0.64 4.82 14.40
C LEU A 78 0.27 5.52 15.72
N LYS A 79 1.18 5.57 16.70
CA LYS A 79 0.95 6.30 17.96
C LYS A 79 1.37 7.77 17.88
N GLU A 80 2.21 8.12 16.91
CA GLU A 80 2.73 9.47 16.73
C GLU A 80 1.88 10.33 15.79
N GLY A 81 0.96 9.71 15.03
CA GLY A 81 -0.04 10.38 14.18
C GLY A 81 -1.39 10.58 14.88
#